data_AF-A0A5K1G4E1-F1
#
_entry.id   AF-A0A5K1G4E1-F1
#
_cell.length_a   1.000
_cell.length_b   1.000
_cell.length_c   1.000
_cell.angle_alpha   90.00
_cell.angle_beta   90.00
_cell.angle_gamma   90.00
#
_symmetry.space_group_name_H-M   'P 1'
#
loop_
_entity.id
_entity.type
_entity.pdbx_description
1 polymer ?
#
loop_
_entity_poly.entity_id
_entity_poly.type
_entity_poly.pdbx_seq_one_letter_code
_entity_poly.pdbx_strand_id
1 'polypeptide(L)'
;KIWEWKTAAASSSSTEIGGDILPGLMLSYDNLPCYLKSCFVYCCTYPKDYEIERETLIMQWVAHGLIEVGIDVEATTNQYIEDLIRRCLIEEIDLKSIKLHDILHDLALYIGGREYGHASTTEHTRHLSLLGVDDAEAHKHNTLDSK
;
A
#
# COMPACT_ATOMS: atom_id res chain seq x y z
N LYS A 1 21.80 -34.40 8.75
CA LYS A 1 21.05 -34.30 7.48
C LYS A 1 19.99 -33.23 7.68
N ILE A 2 20.31 -32.03 7.20
CA ILE A 2 19.52 -30.81 7.34
C ILE A 2 19.17 -30.43 5.90
N TRP A 3 18.16 -31.15 5.40
CA TRP A 3 17.28 -30.95 4.25
C TRP A 3 17.54 -29.69 3.39
N GLU A 4 18.32 -29.91 2.34
CA GLU A 4 17.99 -29.60 0.95
C GLU A 4 17.53 -28.17 0.62
N TRP A 5 18.51 -27.27 0.56
CA TRP A 5 18.49 -25.92 0.00
C TRP A 5 18.24 -25.84 -1.52
N LYS A 6 17.59 -26.83 -2.17
CA LYS A 6 17.31 -26.75 -3.62
C LYS A 6 16.19 -27.67 -4.07
N THR A 7 15.06 -27.09 -4.45
CA THR A 7 14.36 -27.54 -5.66
C THR A 7 13.81 -26.30 -6.37
N ALA A 8 14.39 -26.03 -7.54
CA ALA A 8 14.10 -24.87 -8.36
C ALA A 8 12.78 -25.05 -9.12
N ALA A 9 11.89 -24.07 -8.96
CA ALA A 9 11.01 -23.59 -10.01
C ALA A 9 10.83 -22.07 -9.81
N ALA A 10 11.95 -21.36 -9.86
CA ALA A 10 11.94 -19.93 -10.14
C ALA A 10 11.52 -19.77 -11.60
N SER A 11 10.21 -19.66 -11.83
CA SER A 11 9.69 -19.01 -13.02
C SER A 11 9.82 -17.51 -12.80
N SER A 12 10.60 -16.87 -13.66
CA SER A 12 11.18 -15.55 -13.47
C SER A 12 10.14 -14.42 -13.39
N SER A 13 10.18 -13.64 -12.32
CA SER A 13 10.62 -12.23 -12.33
C SER A 13 10.04 -11.49 -11.12
N SER A 14 10.88 -10.62 -10.54
CA SER A 14 10.54 -9.57 -9.58
C SER A 14 10.41 -10.02 -8.12
N THR A 15 11.55 -10.19 -7.44
CA THR A 15 11.81 -9.58 -6.12
C THR A 15 13.23 -9.92 -5.68
N GLU A 16 14.23 -9.22 -6.23
CA GLU A 16 15.53 -9.06 -5.55
C GLU A 16 15.40 -7.95 -4.49
N ILE A 17 14.39 -8.02 -3.62
CA ILE A 17 14.36 -7.21 -2.41
C ILE A 17 15.25 -7.96 -1.42
N GLY A 18 16.56 -7.74 -1.52
CA GLY A 18 17.61 -8.13 -0.58
C GLY A 18 17.34 -9.44 0.19
N GLY A 19 17.76 -10.57 -0.39
CA GLY A 19 17.50 -11.93 0.10
C GLY A 19 17.85 -12.24 1.56
N ASP A 20 18.58 -11.35 2.25
CA ASP A 20 18.93 -11.47 3.67
C ASP A 20 18.23 -10.45 4.59
N ILE A 21 17.74 -9.32 4.07
CA ILE A 21 17.14 -8.25 4.89
C ILE A 21 15.62 -8.44 5.01
N LEU A 22 14.99 -8.93 3.95
CA LEU A 22 13.54 -9.13 3.89
C LEU A 22 13.01 -10.03 5.03
N PRO A 23 13.67 -11.14 5.43
CA PRO A 23 13.21 -11.94 6.56
C PRO A 23 13.15 -11.17 7.88
N GLY A 24 14.16 -10.34 8.17
CA GLY A 24 14.20 -9.52 9.39
C GLY A 24 13.09 -8.47 9.42
N LEU A 25 12.83 -7.82 8.29
CA LEU A 25 11.75 -6.85 8.16
C LEU A 25 10.36 -7.50 8.23
N MET A 26 10.21 -8.69 7.66
CA MET A 26 8.95 -9.43 7.70
C MET A 26 8.59 -9.85 9.13
N LEU A 27 9.58 -10.17 9.97
CA LEU A 27 9.35 -10.40 11.40
C LEU A 27 8.80 -9.15 12.11
N SER A 28 9.31 -7.95 11.79
CA SER A 28 8.77 -6.71 12.35
C SER A 28 7.31 -6.51 11.97
N TYR A 29 6.96 -6.79 10.71
CA TYR A 29 5.58 -6.75 10.23
C TYR A 29 4.70 -7.82 10.89
N ASP A 30 5.16 -9.07 10.97
CA ASP A 30 4.36 -10.17 11.49
C ASP A 30 3.97 -9.97 12.96
N ASN A 31 4.84 -9.31 13.73
CA ASN A 31 4.63 -8.92 15.12
C ASN A 31 3.74 -7.68 15.31
N LEU A 32 3.22 -7.08 14.24
CA LEU A 32 2.23 -6.01 14.35
C LEU A 32 0.87 -6.56 14.80
N PRO A 33 0.14 -5.82 15.65
CA PRO A 33 -1.29 -6.00 15.81
C PRO A 33 -2.02 -5.92 14.45
N CYS A 34 -3.12 -6.67 14.32
CA CYS A 34 -3.87 -6.75 13.05
C CYS A 34 -4.29 -5.38 12.50
N TYR A 35 -4.67 -4.44 13.38
CA TYR A 35 -5.09 -3.10 12.99
C TYR A 35 -3.96 -2.26 12.39
N LEU A 36 -2.69 -2.46 12.81
CA LEU A 36 -1.55 -1.71 12.25
C LEU A 36 -1.07 -2.28 10.92
N LYS A 37 -1.30 -3.58 10.66
CA LYS A 37 -0.85 -4.24 9.44
C LYS A 37 -1.42 -3.57 8.18
N SER A 38 -2.74 -3.38 8.15
CA SER A 38 -3.42 -2.75 7.02
C SER A 38 -3.03 -1.27 6.84
N CYS A 39 -2.88 -0.53 7.94
CA CYS A 39 -2.40 0.86 7.93
C CYS A 39 -0.99 0.99 7.34
N PHE A 40 -0.06 0.13 7.76
CA PHE A 40 1.30 0.09 7.21
C PHE A 40 1.29 -0.25 5.72
N VAL A 41 0.55 -1.28 5.31
CA VAL A 41 0.46 -1.68 3.90
C VAL A 41 -0.14 -0.56 3.05
N TYR A 42 -1.16 0.16 3.55
CA TYR A 42 -1.76 1.29 2.84
C TYR A 42 -0.73 2.37 2.48
N CYS A 43 0.26 2.63 3.34
CA CYS A 43 1.26 3.67 3.08
C CYS A 43 2.06 3.43 1.78
N CYS A 44 2.09 2.22 1.21
CA CYS A 44 2.74 1.97 -0.07
C CYS A 44 2.04 2.60 -1.29
N THR A 45 0.82 3.14 -1.13
CA THR A 45 0.11 3.86 -2.19
C THR A 45 0.78 5.19 -2.54
N TYR A 46 1.53 5.75 -1.60
CA TYR A 46 2.35 6.93 -1.85
C TYR A 46 3.63 6.54 -2.59
N PRO A 47 4.16 7.38 -3.48
CA PRO A 47 5.45 7.11 -4.12
C PRO A 47 6.59 6.96 -3.10
N LYS A 48 7.68 6.30 -3.51
CA LYS A 48 8.94 6.34 -2.77
C LYS A 48 9.41 7.77 -2.58
N ASP A 49 10.13 8.01 -1.48
CA ASP A 49 10.57 9.33 -1.04
C ASP A 49 9.48 10.38 -0.74
N TYR A 50 8.19 10.04 -0.80
CA TYR A 50 7.11 10.99 -0.58
C TYR A 50 6.91 11.31 0.91
N GLU A 51 6.86 12.61 1.23
CA GLU A 51 6.46 13.12 2.54
C GLU A 51 4.94 13.19 2.64
N ILE A 52 4.37 12.40 3.54
CA ILE A 52 2.94 12.28 3.76
C ILE A 52 2.55 13.21 4.90
N GLU A 53 1.62 14.13 4.62
CA GLU A 53 1.00 14.93 5.67
C GLU A 53 0.15 14.04 6.58
N ARG A 54 0.40 14.13 7.88
CA ARG A 54 -0.21 13.32 8.93
C ARG A 54 -1.73 13.45 8.95
N GLU A 55 -2.24 14.68 8.85
CA GLU A 55 -3.68 14.96 8.82
C GLU A 55 -4.35 14.31 7.60
N THR A 56 -3.73 14.43 6.43
CA THR A 56 -4.19 13.78 5.20
C THR A 56 -4.23 12.25 5.34
N LEU A 57 -3.19 11.64 5.92
CA LEU A 57 -3.15 10.19 6.13
C LEU A 57 -4.26 9.71 7.06
N ILE A 58 -4.54 10.46 8.13
CA ILE A 58 -5.63 10.17 9.07
C ILE A 58 -6.96 10.14 8.32
N MET A 59 -7.27 11.20 7.56
CA MET A 59 -8.52 11.28 6.79
C MET A 59 -8.66 10.10 5.82
N GLN A 60 -7.57 9.71 5.17
CA GLN A 60 -7.57 8.60 4.22
C GLN A 60 -7.77 7.24 4.89
N TRP A 61 -7.11 6.97 6.01
CA TRP A 61 -7.31 5.71 6.73
C TRP A 61 -8.74 5.55 7.25
N VAL A 62 -9.36 6.65 7.70
CA VAL A 62 -10.77 6.66 8.09
C VAL A 62 -11.67 6.43 6.89
N ALA A 63 -11.43 7.13 5.78
CA ALA A 63 -12.22 6.99 4.55
C ALA A 63 -12.18 5.57 3.97
N HIS A 64 -11.03 4.87 4.09
CA HIS A 64 -10.87 3.48 3.67
C HIS A 64 -11.33 2.45 4.72
N GLY A 65 -11.84 2.89 5.87
CA GLY A 65 -12.31 2.00 6.94
C GLY A 65 -11.21 1.21 7.62
N LEU A 66 -9.96 1.69 7.55
CA LEU A 66 -8.81 1.09 8.26
C LEU A 66 -8.85 1.40 9.75
N ILE A 67 -9.53 2.49 10.12
CA ILE A 67 -9.78 2.90 11.50
C ILE A 67 -11.28 2.87 11.74
N GLU A 68 -11.69 2.25 12.85
CA GLU A 68 -13.09 2.26 13.27
C GLU A 68 -13.52 3.67 13.68
N VAL A 69 -14.69 4.08 13.19
CA VAL A 69 -15.27 5.38 13.56
C VAL A 69 -15.75 5.29 15.01
N GLY A 70 -15.15 6.10 15.88
CA GLY A 70 -15.43 6.15 17.31
C GLY A 70 -15.50 7.58 17.83
N ILE A 71 -15.48 7.73 19.16
CA ILE A 71 -15.60 9.04 19.83
C ILE A 71 -14.38 9.92 19.55
N ASP A 72 -13.20 9.33 19.38
CA ASP A 72 -11.93 10.05 19.16
C ASP A 72 -11.07 9.38 18.10
N VAL A 73 -11.55 9.43 16.85
CA VAL A 73 -10.91 8.83 15.69
C VAL A 73 -9.53 9.43 15.44
N GLU A 74 -9.39 10.75 15.60
CA GLU A 74 -8.14 11.45 15.34
C GLU A 74 -7.06 11.04 16.34
N ALA A 75 -7.35 11.03 17.65
CA ALA A 75 -6.36 10.59 18.65
C ALA A 75 -6.01 9.11 18.49
N THR A 76 -7.01 8.26 18.19
CA THR A 76 -6.78 6.83 17.94
C THR A 76 -5.86 6.62 16.74
N THR A 77 -6.11 7.34 15.64
CA THR A 77 -5.30 7.24 14.43
C THR A 77 -3.89 7.78 14.65
N ASN A 78 -3.75 8.88 15.39
CA ASN A 78 -2.45 9.41 15.77
C ASN A 78 -1.65 8.41 16.60
N GLN A 79 -2.30 7.71 17.55
CA GLN A 79 -1.64 6.65 18.32
C GLN A 79 -1.14 5.51 17.42
N TYR A 80 -1.86 5.18 16.35
CA TYR A 80 -1.41 4.14 15.42
C TYR A 80 -0.18 4.58 14.61
N ILE A 81 -0.14 5.85 14.20
CA ILE A 81 1.02 6.44 13.56
C ILE A 81 2.22 6.42 14.52
N GLU A 82 2.03 6.85 15.77
CA GLU A 82 3.08 6.79 16.81
C GLU A 82 3.59 5.36 17.06
N ASP A 83 2.69 4.37 17.08
CA ASP A 83 3.07 2.96 17.26
C ASP A 83 3.91 2.45 16.08
N LEU A 84 3.61 2.87 14.85
CA LEU A 84 4.41 2.53 13.66
C LEU A 84 5.79 3.22 13.70
N ILE A 85 5.85 4.48 14.14
CA ILE A 85 7.10 5.23 14.33
C ILE A 85 7.97 4.55 15.39
N ARG A 86 7.41 4.19 16.55
CA ARG A 86 8.13 3.48 17.63
C ARG A 86 8.68 2.13 17.20
N ARG A 87 8.08 1.51 16.18
CA ARG A 87 8.53 0.23 15.58
C ARG A 87 9.47 0.44 14.40
N CYS A 88 9.84 1.68 14.10
CA CYS A 88 10.68 2.07 12.97
C CYS A 88 10.12 1.62 11.61
N LEU A 89 8.79 1.55 11.49
CA LEU A 89 8.12 1.17 10.24
C LEU A 89 7.69 2.40 9.40
N ILE A 90 7.67 3.57 10.02
CA ILE A 90 7.48 4.87 9.37
C ILE A 90 8.46 5.84 10.04
N GLU A 91 9.02 6.75 9.26
CA GLU A 91 9.89 7.83 9.72
C GLU A 91 9.06 9.09 10.00
N GLU A 92 9.31 9.73 11.13
CA GLU A 92 8.81 11.08 11.40
C GLU A 92 9.79 12.11 10.81
N ILE A 93 9.31 12.94 9.88
CA ILE A 93 10.11 14.02 9.29
C ILE A 93 9.99 15.27 10.16
N ASP A 94 8.76 15.59 10.54
CA ASP A 94 8.42 16.61 11.52
C ASP A 94 7.07 16.26 12.18
N LEU A 95 6.58 17.14 13.06
CA LEU A 95 5.34 16.92 13.82
C LEU A 95 4.08 16.73 12.93
N LYS A 96 4.15 17.13 11.65
CA LYS A 96 3.03 17.11 10.70
C LYS A 96 3.27 16.17 9.52
N SER A 97 4.49 15.66 9.34
CA SER A 97 4.87 14.95 8.13
C SER A 97 5.63 13.67 8.47
N ILE A 98 5.25 12.60 7.80
CA ILE A 98 5.87 11.28 7.95
C ILE A 98 6.30 10.73 6.60
N LYS A 99 7.20 9.75 6.59
CA LYS A 99 7.71 9.13 5.37
C LYS A 99 7.85 7.64 5.53
N LEU A 100 7.48 6.89 4.49
CA LEU A 100 7.77 5.47 4.41
C LEU A 100 9.14 5.28 3.73
N HIS A 101 10.14 4.78 4.46
CA HIS A 101 11.45 4.50 3.86
C HIS A 101 11.33 3.51 2.69
N ASP A 102 12.14 3.68 1.65
CA ASP A 102 12.10 2.87 0.42
C ASP A 102 12.09 1.35 0.65
N ILE A 103 12.87 0.87 1.62
CA ILE A 103 12.93 -0.57 1.94
C ILE A 103 11.64 -1.08 2.61
N LEU A 104 10.99 -0.21 3.41
CA LEU A 104 9.72 -0.50 4.05
C LEU A 104 8.56 -0.34 3.06
N HIS A 105 8.73 0.56 2.09
CA HIS A 105 7.86 0.69 0.93
C HIS A 105 7.87 -0.59 0.10
N ASP A 106 9.06 -1.12 -0.22
CA ASP A 106 9.22 -2.40 -0.92
C ASP A 106 8.60 -3.57 -0.13
N LEU A 107 8.75 -3.58 1.20
CA LEU A 107 8.09 -4.57 2.07
C LEU A 107 6.57 -4.45 2.01
N ALA A 108 6.02 -3.25 2.13
CA ALA A 108 4.59 -2.98 2.10
C ALA A 108 3.99 -3.35 0.73
N LEU A 109 4.67 -3.05 -0.37
CA LEU A 109 4.30 -3.50 -1.72
C LEU A 109 4.33 -5.02 -1.86
N TYR A 110 5.38 -5.68 -1.34
CA TYR A 110 5.49 -7.14 -1.36
C TYR A 110 4.32 -7.80 -0.62
N ILE A 111 3.97 -7.28 0.55
CA ILE A 111 2.85 -7.78 1.36
C ILE A 111 1.53 -7.47 0.66
N GLY A 112 1.29 -6.22 0.25
CA GLY A 112 0.06 -5.83 -0.45
C GLY A 112 -0.16 -6.66 -1.71
N GLY A 113 0.89 -6.89 -2.50
CA GLY A 113 0.83 -7.76 -3.68
C GLY A 113 0.46 -9.22 -3.36
N ARG A 114 0.81 -9.73 -2.18
CA ARG A 114 0.42 -11.08 -1.72
C ARG A 114 -1.04 -11.11 -1.25
N GLU A 115 -1.48 -10.10 -0.49
CA GLU A 115 -2.83 -10.03 0.05
C GLU A 115 -3.88 -9.67 -1.05
N TYR A 116 -3.52 -8.87 -2.06
CA TYR A 116 -4.38 -8.52 -3.20
C TYR A 116 -4.18 -9.42 -4.43
N GLY A 117 -3.04 -10.12 -4.55
CA GLY A 117 -2.72 -11.02 -5.67
C GLY A 117 -3.40 -12.39 -5.60
N HIS A 118 -3.91 -12.79 -4.43
CA HIS A 118 -4.75 -13.99 -4.29
C HIS A 118 -6.21 -13.78 -4.75
N ALA A 119 -6.60 -12.55 -5.14
CA ALA A 119 -7.92 -12.26 -5.70
C ALA A 119 -7.99 -12.40 -7.23
N SER A 120 -6.94 -12.87 -7.91
CA SER A 120 -6.99 -13.14 -9.35
C SER A 120 -6.44 -14.52 -9.70
N THR A 121 -7.33 -15.50 -9.68
CA THR A 121 -7.53 -16.46 -10.79
C THR A 121 -8.90 -17.13 -10.63
N THR A 122 -9.96 -16.37 -10.85
CA THR A 122 -11.10 -16.96 -11.57
C THR A 122 -11.39 -16.04 -12.74
N GLU A 123 -11.31 -16.59 -13.95
CA GLU A 123 -11.45 -15.89 -15.23
C GLU A 123 -12.88 -15.39 -15.49
N HIS A 124 -13.44 -14.61 -14.58
CA HIS A 124 -14.67 -13.87 -14.83
C HIS A 124 -14.83 -12.73 -13.84
N THR A 125 -14.31 -11.56 -14.17
CA THR A 125 -15.07 -10.30 -14.20
C THR A 125 -14.14 -9.23 -14.78
N ARG A 126 -14.52 -8.72 -15.94
CA ARG A 126 -13.82 -7.63 -16.63
C ARG A 126 -14.06 -6.34 -15.86
N HIS A 127 -13.01 -5.52 -15.79
CA HIS A 127 -12.97 -4.14 -15.34
C HIS A 127 -12.89 -3.90 -13.83
N LEU A 128 -11.66 -3.65 -13.38
CA LEU A 128 -11.34 -2.63 -12.39
C LEU A 128 -9.99 -2.01 -12.82
N SER A 129 -10.08 -0.90 -13.55
CA SER A 129 -8.93 -0.06 -13.88
C SER A 129 -8.87 1.04 -12.82
N LEU A 130 -7.79 1.06 -12.05
CA LEU A 130 -7.63 1.91 -10.87
C LEU A 130 -6.56 2.97 -11.14
N LEU A 131 -6.77 3.78 -12.19
CA LEU A 131 -6.19 5.11 -12.38
C LEU A 131 -7.15 5.90 -13.28
N GLY A 132 -8.00 6.72 -12.67
CA GLY A 132 -8.80 7.72 -13.38
C GLY A 132 -8.05 9.06 -13.49
N VAL A 133 -8.71 10.01 -14.17
CA VAL A 133 -8.40 11.44 -14.39
C VAL A 133 -7.93 11.68 -15.84
N ASP A 134 -8.81 11.94 -16.81
CA ASP A 134 -9.67 13.14 -17.11
C ASP A 134 -9.03 13.86 -18.32
N ASP A 135 -9.69 14.55 -19.24
CA ASP A 135 -11.03 14.53 -19.86
C ASP A 135 -10.89 15.43 -21.12
N ALA A 136 -11.84 15.35 -22.05
CA ALA A 136 -12.17 16.33 -23.09
C ALA A 136 -11.13 16.71 -24.20
N GLU A 137 -11.42 16.29 -25.43
CA GLU A 137 -11.58 17.22 -26.55
C GLU A 137 -12.69 16.67 -27.46
N ALA A 138 -13.87 17.28 -27.36
CA ALA A 138 -14.99 17.03 -28.25
C ALA A 138 -14.68 17.61 -29.63
N HIS A 139 -14.91 16.86 -30.72
CA HIS A 139 -15.36 17.39 -32.01
C HIS A 139 -15.57 16.26 -33.01
N LYS A 140 -16.82 15.78 -33.20
CA LYS A 140 -17.30 15.36 -34.53
C LYS A 140 -18.81 15.56 -34.70
N HIS A 141 -19.10 16.34 -35.76
CA HIS A 141 -20.19 16.21 -36.72
C HIS A 141 -21.64 16.43 -36.28
N ASN A 142 -22.27 17.43 -36.91
CA ASN A 142 -23.69 17.37 -37.21
C ASN A 142 -23.86 17.26 -38.74
N THR A 143 -24.55 16.21 -39.17
CA THR A 143 -25.05 15.99 -40.53
C THR A 143 -26.54 16.33 -40.54
N LEU A 144 -27.00 17.13 -41.51
CA LEU A 144 -28.29 17.06 -42.25
C LEU A 144 -28.43 18.36 -43.07
N ASP A 145 -29.05 18.47 -44.24
CA ASP A 145 -29.83 17.58 -45.12
C ASP A 145 -29.78 18.19 -46.54
N SER A 146 -30.19 17.40 -47.51
CA SER A 146 -30.58 17.71 -48.88
C SER A 146 -31.27 19.08 -49.09
N LYS A 147 -30.87 19.81 -50.13
CA LYS A 147 -31.71 20.12 -51.31
C LYS A 147 -30.86 20.69 -52.45
#